data_AF-A0A8H7E1Z7-F1
#
_entry.id   AF-A0A8H7E1Z7-F1
#
_cell.length_a   1.000
_cell.length_b   1.000
_cell.length_c   1.000
_cell.angle_alpha   90.00
_cell.angle_beta   90.00
_cell.angle_gamma   90.00
#
_symmetry.space_group_name_H-M   'P 1'
#
loop_
_entity.id
_entity.type
_entity.pdbx_description
1 polymer ?
#
loop_
_entity_poly.entity_id
_entity_poly.type
_entity_poly.pdbx_seq_one_letter_code
_entity_poly.pdbx_strand_id
1 'polypeptide(L)'
;MGIESLASATVHALALGVPQPPQSPHAVSVSYPTWQSVISWGKREKWVMQKMQTGYPRFFIHRIIQKLSRDVLTRLQTTDDGTSCMIFPTQSGAARCLAELKASDPDDSVLEIARFALPSSLRPSGSDDAYWTTFYAVLYPTSLSRDAAAFWRDTGDGITSRHAEYCHARLDYLESESANISLRTQPLKSNMMDAGPSLTPIRSAFAEKRVIESFIAKLATSEQAGQPCVSFRDVFLYSKGMSAVSAVARALASLSDKSDAVAYG
;
A
#
# COMPACT_ATOMS: atom_id res chain seq x y z
N MET A 1 33.40 -20.47 -44.61
CA MET A 1 32.53 -19.37 -44.15
C MET A 1 31.88 -19.85 -42.87
N GLY A 2 32.44 -19.43 -41.73
CA GLY A 2 32.09 -19.98 -40.41
C GLY A 2 30.75 -19.43 -39.94
N ILE A 3 29.89 -20.33 -39.46
CA ILE A 3 28.69 -19.98 -38.71
C ILE A 3 29.19 -19.65 -37.30
N GLU A 4 29.28 -18.37 -36.97
CA GLU A 4 29.54 -17.95 -35.60
C GLU A 4 28.41 -18.46 -34.71
N SER A 5 28.76 -19.41 -33.84
CA SER A 5 27.94 -19.84 -32.71
C SER A 5 27.62 -18.61 -31.86
N LEU A 6 26.38 -18.10 -31.95
CA LEU A 6 25.82 -17.21 -30.95
C LEU A 6 26.01 -17.89 -29.58
N ALA A 7 26.94 -17.39 -28.78
CA ALA A 7 27.14 -17.84 -27.42
C ALA A 7 25.77 -17.81 -26.73
N SER A 8 25.32 -18.96 -26.22
CA SER A 8 24.13 -19.08 -25.39
C SER A 8 24.22 -18.02 -24.31
N ALA A 9 23.37 -17.00 -24.38
CA ALA A 9 23.28 -15.99 -23.34
C ALA A 9 22.82 -16.73 -22.08
N THR A 10 23.75 -17.03 -21.18
CA THR A 10 23.45 -17.70 -19.92
C THR A 10 22.47 -16.83 -19.16
N VAL A 11 21.18 -17.19 -19.18
CA VAL A 11 20.12 -16.47 -18.47
C VAL A 11 20.45 -16.52 -16.97
N HIS A 12 21.07 -15.47 -16.44
CA HIS A 12 21.42 -15.37 -15.03
C HIS A 12 20.16 -15.00 -14.23
N ALA A 13 19.33 -16.01 -13.96
CA ALA A 13 18.27 -15.86 -12.99
C ALA A 13 18.88 -15.84 -11.58
N LEU A 14 18.52 -14.83 -10.79
CA LEU A 14 18.91 -14.77 -9.37
C LEU A 14 18.26 -15.93 -8.61
N ALA A 15 18.82 -16.28 -7.45
CA ALA A 15 18.24 -17.29 -6.58
C ALA A 15 16.77 -17.00 -6.25
N LEU A 16 15.98 -18.06 -6.08
CA LEU A 16 14.55 -17.98 -5.76
C LEU A 16 14.32 -17.06 -4.55
N GLY A 17 13.41 -16.09 -4.68
CA GLY A 17 13.04 -15.20 -3.59
C GLY A 17 13.91 -13.95 -3.44
N VAL A 18 14.96 -13.80 -4.25
CA VAL A 18 15.79 -12.59 -4.28
C VAL A 18 15.01 -11.43 -4.92
N PRO A 19 14.94 -10.24 -4.29
CA PRO A 19 14.26 -9.07 -4.85
C PRO A 19 14.82 -8.64 -6.20
N GLN A 20 13.97 -8.07 -7.05
CA GLN A 20 14.36 -7.48 -8.32
C GLN A 20 13.91 -6.01 -8.43
N PRO A 21 14.84 -5.05 -8.60
CA PRO A 21 16.30 -5.24 -8.62
C PRO A 21 16.88 -5.67 -7.25
N PRO A 22 18.04 -6.37 -7.22
CA PRO A 22 18.69 -6.78 -5.96
C PRO A 22 18.94 -5.60 -5.03
N GLN A 23 18.92 -5.86 -3.72
CA GLN A 23 19.20 -4.89 -2.66
C GLN A 23 18.28 -3.66 -2.62
N SER A 24 17.24 -3.60 -3.45
CA SER A 24 16.21 -2.58 -3.35
C SER A 24 15.29 -2.89 -2.17
N PRO A 25 15.24 -2.05 -1.11
CA PRO A 25 14.42 -2.33 0.08
C PRO A 25 12.92 -2.38 -0.20
N HIS A 26 12.50 -1.79 -1.32
CA HIS A 26 11.11 -1.64 -1.75
C HIS A 26 10.87 -2.28 -3.13
N ALA A 27 11.67 -3.30 -3.48
CA ALA A 27 11.47 -4.04 -4.71
C ALA A 27 10.08 -4.69 -4.75
N VAL A 28 9.40 -4.49 -5.87
CA VAL A 28 8.04 -4.98 -6.14
C VAL A 28 8.02 -6.25 -6.99
N SER A 29 9.19 -6.83 -7.26
CA SER A 29 9.37 -8.05 -8.01
C SER A 29 10.40 -8.95 -7.32
N VAL A 30 10.35 -10.24 -7.61
CA VAL A 30 11.18 -11.26 -7.00
C VAL A 30 11.54 -12.32 -8.03
N SER A 31 12.72 -12.91 -7.88
CA SER A 31 13.21 -13.94 -8.79
C SER A 31 12.46 -15.27 -8.62
N TYR A 32 11.94 -15.79 -9.73
CA TYR A 32 11.44 -17.15 -9.88
C TYR A 32 12.27 -17.86 -10.96
N PRO A 33 13.38 -18.51 -10.60
CA PRO A 33 14.36 -19.01 -11.59
C PRO A 33 13.85 -20.18 -12.43
N THR A 34 12.76 -20.84 -12.04
CA THR A 34 12.17 -21.97 -12.78
C THR A 34 10.65 -21.88 -12.84
N TRP A 35 10.05 -22.46 -13.88
CA TRP A 35 8.58 -22.58 -13.97
C TRP A 35 7.98 -23.35 -12.79
N GLN A 36 8.69 -24.38 -12.30
CA GLN A 36 8.29 -25.10 -11.09
C GLN A 36 8.19 -24.16 -9.88
N SER A 37 9.11 -23.21 -9.73
CA SER A 37 9.04 -22.24 -8.63
C SER A 37 7.83 -21.30 -8.74
N VAL A 38 7.38 -20.97 -9.96
CA VAL A 38 6.15 -20.20 -10.21
C VAL A 38 4.90 -21.01 -9.84
N ILE A 39 4.83 -22.28 -10.27
CA ILE A 39 3.71 -23.17 -9.91
C ILE A 39 3.64 -23.36 -8.39
N SER A 40 4.77 -23.69 -7.77
CA SER A 40 4.85 -23.94 -6.32
C SER A 40 4.55 -22.67 -5.51
N TRP A 41 4.86 -21.47 -6.03
CA TRP A 41 4.41 -20.20 -5.47
C TRP A 41 2.88 -20.07 -5.50
N GLY A 42 2.24 -20.35 -6.65
CA GLY A 42 0.78 -20.32 -6.78
C GLY A 42 0.08 -21.30 -5.84
N LYS A 43 0.70 -22.46 -5.59
CA LYS A 43 0.23 -23.47 -4.62
C LYS A 43 0.58 -23.17 -3.16
N ARG A 44 1.27 -22.05 -2.88
CA ARG A 44 1.74 -21.65 -1.54
C ARG A 44 2.60 -22.74 -0.85
N GLU A 45 3.40 -23.48 -1.61
CA GLU A 45 4.26 -24.54 -1.05
C GLU A 45 5.32 -23.94 -0.10
N LYS A 46 5.50 -24.57 1.08
CA LYS A 46 6.31 -24.04 2.18
C LYS A 46 7.74 -23.67 1.76
N TRP A 47 8.38 -24.51 0.95
CA TRP A 47 9.77 -24.30 0.51
C TRP A 47 9.97 -23.06 -0.38
N VAL A 48 8.93 -22.62 -1.09
CA VAL A 48 8.95 -21.37 -1.87
C VAL A 48 8.63 -20.19 -0.96
N MET A 49 7.55 -20.29 -0.17
CA MET A 49 7.10 -19.23 0.72
C MET A 49 8.19 -18.79 1.70
N GLN A 50 8.96 -19.75 2.25
CA GLN A 50 10.06 -19.48 3.18
C GLN A 50 11.25 -18.76 2.53
N LYS A 51 11.43 -18.89 1.21
CA LYS A 51 12.54 -18.24 0.48
C LYS A 51 12.20 -16.81 0.02
N MET A 52 10.92 -16.43 -0.04
CA MET A 52 10.52 -15.12 -0.53
C MET A 52 10.94 -14.01 0.43
N GLN A 53 11.79 -13.10 -0.05
CA GLN A 53 12.16 -11.89 0.68
C GLN A 53 11.11 -10.79 0.48
N THR A 54 10.60 -10.67 -0.74
CA THR A 54 9.52 -9.76 -1.16
C THR A 54 8.65 -10.47 -2.22
N GLY A 55 7.68 -9.77 -2.77
CA GLY A 55 6.90 -10.22 -3.90
C GLY A 55 6.10 -9.09 -4.52
N TYR A 56 5.30 -9.42 -5.52
CA TYR A 56 4.42 -8.44 -6.14
C TYR A 56 3.40 -7.91 -5.11
N PRO A 57 3.26 -6.58 -4.90
CA PRO A 57 2.50 -6.00 -3.78
C PRO A 57 1.04 -6.42 -3.67
N ARG A 58 0.42 -6.92 -4.75
CA ARG A 58 -0.94 -7.47 -4.73
C ARG A 58 -1.04 -8.83 -4.04
N PHE A 59 0.02 -9.62 -4.07
CA PHE A 59 0.01 -11.02 -3.61
C PHE A 59 0.92 -11.26 -2.40
N PHE A 60 1.76 -10.28 -2.07
CA PHE A 60 2.67 -10.29 -0.94
C PHE A 60 2.64 -8.95 -0.22
N ILE A 61 2.08 -8.92 0.99
CA ILE A 61 2.16 -7.74 1.86
C ILE A 61 3.62 -7.54 2.26
N HIS A 62 4.20 -6.39 1.94
CA HIS A 62 5.62 -6.14 2.19
C HIS A 62 5.98 -6.29 3.67
N ARG A 63 7.18 -6.81 3.97
CA ARG A 63 7.61 -7.12 5.35
C ARG A 63 7.56 -5.90 6.29
N ILE A 64 7.88 -4.70 5.78
CA ILE A 64 7.77 -3.47 6.58
C ILE A 64 6.31 -3.14 6.95
N ILE A 65 5.36 -3.46 6.09
CA ILE A 65 3.93 -3.26 6.35
C ILE A 65 3.46 -4.28 7.40
N GLN A 66 3.90 -5.54 7.28
CA GLN A 66 3.63 -6.57 8.30
C GLN A 66 4.25 -6.20 9.66
N LYS A 67 5.46 -5.61 9.66
CA LYS A 67 6.09 -5.10 10.88
C LYS A 67 5.28 -3.95 11.48
N LEU A 68 4.88 -2.97 10.67
CA LEU A 68 4.02 -1.87 11.11
C LEU A 68 2.70 -2.37 11.69
N SER A 69 2.01 -3.32 11.04
CA SER A 69 0.77 -3.91 11.58
C SER A 69 0.98 -4.54 12.96
N ARG A 70 2.05 -5.32 13.16
CA ARG A 70 2.35 -5.95 14.46
C ARG A 70 2.69 -4.92 15.54
N ASP A 71 3.47 -3.91 15.20
CA ASP A 71 3.86 -2.86 16.15
C ASP A 71 2.65 -1.98 16.51
N VAL A 72 1.71 -1.77 15.58
CA VAL A 72 0.40 -1.14 15.84
C VAL A 72 -0.45 -1.98 16.79
N LEU A 73 -0.58 -3.30 16.58
CA LEU A 73 -1.32 -4.17 17.51
C LEU A 73 -0.70 -4.17 18.92
N THR A 74 0.64 -4.23 18.99
CA THR A 74 1.38 -4.09 20.26
C THR A 74 1.06 -2.76 20.93
N ARG A 75 1.07 -1.67 20.16
CA ARG A 75 0.79 -0.32 20.63
C ARG A 75 -0.61 -0.16 21.20
N LEU A 76 -1.59 -0.83 20.57
CA LEU A 76 -3.00 -0.83 20.96
C LEU A 76 -3.33 -1.90 22.03
N GLN A 77 -2.32 -2.65 22.50
CA GLN A 77 -2.48 -3.74 23.46
C GLN A 77 -3.49 -4.81 23.01
N THR A 78 -3.60 -5.01 21.69
CA THR A 78 -4.50 -5.96 21.03
C THR A 78 -3.70 -7.15 20.49
N THR A 79 -2.80 -7.67 21.32
CA THR A 79 -1.88 -8.75 20.95
C THR A 79 -2.46 -10.14 21.17
N ASP A 80 -3.77 -10.26 21.33
CA ASP A 80 -4.43 -11.56 21.37
C ASP A 80 -4.34 -12.22 19.99
N ASP A 81 -4.10 -13.54 19.95
CA ASP A 81 -3.94 -14.29 18.70
C ASP A 81 -5.18 -14.22 17.78
N GLY A 82 -6.29 -13.67 18.28
CA GLY A 82 -7.54 -13.45 17.58
C GLY A 82 -7.61 -12.19 16.71
N THR A 83 -6.70 -11.22 16.87
CA THR A 83 -6.80 -9.91 16.19
C THR A 83 -5.74 -9.71 15.11
N SER A 84 -6.17 -9.27 13.94
CA SER A 84 -5.33 -8.89 12.81
C SER A 84 -5.54 -7.42 12.44
N CYS A 85 -4.56 -6.84 11.75
CA CYS A 85 -4.54 -5.42 11.40
C CYS A 85 -4.03 -5.15 9.98
N MET A 86 -4.79 -4.35 9.22
CA MET A 86 -4.40 -3.87 7.89
C MET A 86 -4.31 -2.34 7.86
N ILE A 87 -3.25 -1.83 7.23
CA ILE A 87 -2.88 -0.41 7.27
C ILE A 87 -3.22 0.31 5.96
N PHE A 88 -3.85 1.47 6.08
CA PHE A 88 -4.29 2.32 4.98
C PHE A 88 -3.75 3.75 5.12
N PRO A 89 -3.36 4.40 4.02
CA PRO A 89 -2.87 5.77 4.04
C PRO A 89 -4.01 6.81 4.13
N THR A 90 -5.27 6.40 3.94
CA THR A 90 -6.42 7.31 3.94
C THR A 90 -7.59 6.73 4.72
N GLN A 91 -8.40 7.61 5.31
CA GLN A 91 -9.62 7.24 6.02
C GLN A 91 -10.61 6.54 5.10
N SER A 92 -10.75 7.05 3.87
CA SER A 92 -11.70 6.49 2.90
C SER A 92 -11.35 5.05 2.50
N GLY A 93 -10.05 4.73 2.35
CA GLY A 93 -9.60 3.36 2.07
C GLY A 93 -9.86 2.42 3.24
N ALA A 94 -9.56 2.86 4.46
CA ALA A 94 -9.86 2.10 5.67
C ALA A 94 -11.37 1.84 5.84
N ALA A 95 -12.20 2.86 5.60
CA ALA A 95 -13.65 2.74 5.68
C ALA A 95 -14.24 1.76 4.65
N ARG A 96 -13.71 1.76 3.41
CA ARG A 96 -14.10 0.77 2.39
C ARG A 96 -13.70 -0.65 2.80
N CYS A 97 -12.50 -0.84 3.33
CA CYS A 97 -12.08 -2.14 3.83
C CYS A 97 -12.99 -2.61 4.98
N LEU A 98 -13.26 -1.74 5.95
CA LEU A 98 -14.15 -2.05 7.07
C LEU A 98 -15.54 -2.47 6.59
N ALA A 99 -16.11 -1.74 5.61
CA ALA A 99 -17.42 -2.06 5.04
C ALA A 99 -17.42 -3.43 4.32
N GLU A 100 -16.39 -3.73 3.53
CA GLU A 100 -16.25 -5.01 2.85
C GLU A 100 -16.15 -6.19 3.83
N LEU A 101 -15.34 -6.02 4.87
CA LEU A 101 -15.16 -7.04 5.91
C LEU A 101 -16.46 -7.27 6.67
N LYS A 102 -17.19 -6.21 7.05
CA LYS A 102 -18.50 -6.33 7.70
C LYS A 102 -19.52 -7.05 6.83
N ALA A 103 -19.53 -6.79 5.52
CA ALA A 103 -20.43 -7.49 4.59
C ALA A 103 -20.08 -8.98 4.43
N SER A 104 -18.84 -9.36 4.71
CA SER A 104 -18.31 -10.72 4.58
C SER A 104 -18.28 -11.48 5.91
N ASP A 105 -18.64 -10.83 7.03
CA ASP A 105 -18.52 -11.37 8.37
C ASP A 105 -19.87 -11.95 8.86
N PRO A 106 -20.04 -13.29 8.86
CA PRO A 106 -21.28 -13.91 9.31
C PRO A 106 -21.49 -13.81 10.83
N ASP A 107 -20.41 -13.56 11.59
CA ASP A 107 -20.42 -13.60 13.05
C ASP A 107 -20.70 -12.21 13.65
N ASP A 108 -20.88 -11.18 12.81
CA ASP A 108 -21.06 -9.77 13.19
C ASP A 108 -20.05 -9.33 14.26
N SER A 109 -18.77 -9.63 13.98
CA SER A 109 -17.67 -9.40 14.90
C SER A 109 -17.44 -7.90 15.10
N VAL A 110 -16.68 -7.56 16.14
CA VAL A 110 -16.25 -6.18 16.36
C VAL A 110 -15.09 -5.86 15.41
N LEU A 111 -15.33 -4.96 14.46
CA LEU A 111 -14.29 -4.39 13.60
C LEU A 111 -14.14 -2.89 13.86
N GLU A 112 -12.90 -2.41 13.95
CA GLU A 112 -12.61 -1.04 14.37
C GLU A 112 -11.57 -0.36 13.48
N ILE A 113 -11.58 0.97 13.51
CA ILE A 113 -10.54 1.79 12.88
C ILE A 113 -9.84 2.60 13.97
N ALA A 114 -8.51 2.50 14.01
CA ALA A 114 -7.66 3.39 14.78
C ALA A 114 -6.86 4.28 13.83
N ARG A 115 -6.97 5.60 13.98
CA ARG A 115 -6.15 6.58 13.26
C ARG A 115 -4.88 6.82 14.05
N PHE A 116 -3.74 6.77 13.39
CA PHE A 116 -2.47 7.20 13.94
C PHE A 116 -2.07 8.53 13.30
N ALA A 117 -1.69 9.51 14.11
CA ALA A 117 -1.30 10.84 13.61
C ALA A 117 -0.33 11.53 14.57
N LEU A 118 0.35 12.58 14.07
CA LEU A 118 1.13 13.46 14.92
C LEU A 118 0.20 14.32 15.80
N PRO A 119 0.44 14.36 17.13
CA PRO A 119 -0.25 15.26 18.03
C PRO A 119 -0.09 16.71 17.58
N SER A 120 -1.10 17.52 17.82
CA SER A 120 -1.10 18.95 17.43
C SER A 120 0.12 19.71 17.96
N SER A 121 0.64 19.34 19.14
CA SER A 121 1.83 19.94 19.75
C SER A 121 3.15 19.61 19.03
N LEU A 122 3.21 18.50 18.29
CA LEU A 122 4.41 18.04 17.58
C LEU A 122 4.36 18.33 16.07
N ARG A 123 3.30 18.98 15.58
CA ARG A 123 3.16 19.33 14.17
C ARG A 123 4.13 20.45 13.82
N PRO A 124 5.14 20.22 12.98
CA PRO A 124 6.04 21.29 12.57
C PRO A 124 5.28 22.29 11.70
N SER A 125 5.41 23.58 12.01
CA SER A 125 4.81 24.64 11.19
C SER A 125 5.32 24.55 9.75
N GLY A 126 4.41 24.38 8.79
CA GLY A 126 4.74 24.34 7.37
C GLY A 126 5.38 23.04 6.87
N SER A 127 5.38 21.94 7.65
CA SER A 127 5.73 20.61 7.14
C SER A 127 4.51 19.79 6.79
N ASP A 128 4.62 19.02 5.71
CA ASP A 128 3.61 18.01 5.33
C ASP A 128 3.81 16.68 6.08
N ASP A 129 4.66 16.66 7.12
CA ASP A 129 4.90 15.46 7.90
C ASP A 129 3.63 15.00 8.61
N ALA A 130 2.81 15.94 9.12
CA ALA A 130 1.52 15.59 9.71
C ALA A 130 0.61 14.87 8.69
N TYR A 131 0.70 15.24 7.41
CA TYR A 131 -0.01 14.58 6.34
C TYR A 131 0.55 13.19 6.05
N TRP A 132 1.86 13.06 5.86
CA TRP A 132 2.49 11.78 5.51
C TRP A 132 2.60 10.79 6.66
N THR A 133 2.59 11.23 7.91
CA THR A 133 2.58 10.34 9.09
C THR A 133 1.20 9.81 9.43
N THR A 134 0.14 10.45 8.93
CA THR A 134 -1.22 10.00 9.23
C THR A 134 -1.52 8.71 8.48
N PHE A 135 -1.95 7.68 9.21
CA PHE A 135 -2.46 6.44 8.63
C PHE A 135 -3.60 5.87 9.48
N TYR A 136 -4.27 4.86 8.95
CA TYR A 136 -5.45 4.24 9.54
C TYR A 136 -5.24 2.73 9.60
N ALA A 137 -5.40 2.17 10.79
CA ALA A 137 -5.36 0.74 11.05
C ALA A 137 -6.79 0.22 11.13
N VAL A 138 -7.14 -0.75 10.29
CA VAL A 138 -8.39 -1.51 10.39
C VAL A 138 -8.08 -2.77 11.18
N LEU A 139 -8.71 -2.91 12.35
CA LEU A 139 -8.60 -4.07 13.23
C LEU A 139 -9.78 -5.00 12.98
N TYR A 140 -9.50 -6.29 12.83
CA TYR A 140 -10.50 -7.32 12.51
C TYR A 140 -10.08 -8.69 13.05
N PRO A 141 -11.02 -9.62 13.30
CA PRO A 141 -10.70 -10.98 13.70
C PRO A 141 -9.83 -11.69 12.66
N THR A 142 -8.84 -12.46 13.10
CA THR A 142 -7.90 -13.19 12.22
C THR A 142 -8.62 -14.11 11.22
N SER A 143 -9.84 -14.58 11.53
CA SER A 143 -10.71 -15.33 10.60
C SER A 143 -10.97 -14.59 9.28
N LEU A 144 -11.08 -13.26 9.30
CA LEU A 144 -11.32 -12.40 8.12
C LEU A 144 -10.05 -12.03 7.35
N SER A 145 -8.88 -12.59 7.70
CA SER A 145 -7.61 -12.27 7.04
C SER A 145 -7.61 -12.57 5.53
N ARG A 146 -8.40 -13.56 5.09
CA ARG A 146 -8.54 -13.89 3.68
C ARG A 146 -9.26 -12.77 2.93
N ASP A 147 -10.36 -12.26 3.48
CA ASP A 147 -11.18 -11.22 2.86
C ASP A 147 -10.44 -9.88 2.88
N ALA A 148 -9.73 -9.59 3.97
CA ALA A 148 -8.86 -8.41 4.04
C ALA A 148 -7.76 -8.46 2.96
N ALA A 149 -7.13 -9.63 2.77
CA ALA A 149 -6.13 -9.82 1.72
C ALA A 149 -6.73 -9.73 0.30
N ALA A 150 -7.97 -10.18 0.10
CA ALA A 150 -8.69 -10.00 -1.16
C ALA A 150 -8.96 -8.52 -1.44
N PHE A 151 -9.48 -7.78 -0.46
CA PHE A 151 -9.69 -6.34 -0.55
C PHE A 151 -8.38 -5.60 -0.90
N TRP A 152 -7.28 -5.93 -0.22
CA TRP A 152 -5.96 -5.38 -0.51
C TRP A 152 -5.54 -5.61 -1.96
N ARG A 153 -5.66 -6.86 -2.43
CA ARG A 153 -5.25 -7.31 -3.78
C ARG A 153 -6.05 -6.61 -4.87
N ASP A 154 -7.33 -6.39 -4.63
CA ASP A 154 -8.29 -5.98 -5.66
C ASP A 154 -8.46 -4.46 -5.72
N THR A 155 -8.40 -3.78 -4.58
CA THR A 155 -8.52 -2.30 -4.53
C THR A 155 -7.18 -1.59 -4.63
N GLY A 156 -6.11 -2.19 -4.10
CA GLY A 156 -4.84 -1.51 -3.91
C GLY A 156 -4.90 -0.31 -2.97
N ASP A 157 -5.92 -0.18 -2.10
CA ASP A 157 -6.06 0.97 -1.20
C ASP A 157 -5.02 1.00 -0.07
N GLY A 158 -4.47 -0.15 0.29
CA GLY A 158 -3.53 -0.32 1.41
C GLY A 158 -2.21 0.45 1.30
N ILE A 159 -1.52 0.69 2.41
CA ILE A 159 -0.30 1.52 2.45
C ILE A 159 0.83 0.96 1.57
N THR A 160 1.68 1.83 1.00
CA THR A 160 2.87 1.37 0.25
C THR A 160 4.02 1.00 1.20
N SER A 161 5.00 0.22 0.75
CA SER A 161 6.16 -0.13 1.57
C SER A 161 6.99 1.09 1.99
N ARG A 162 7.18 2.06 1.09
CA ARG A 162 7.89 3.33 1.38
C ARG A 162 7.14 4.17 2.40
N HIS A 163 5.82 4.28 2.26
CA HIS A 163 4.99 5.05 3.19
C HIS A 163 4.93 4.35 4.56
N ALA A 164 4.82 3.02 4.59
CA ALA A 164 4.87 2.25 5.82
C ALA A 164 6.23 2.38 6.54
N GLU A 165 7.36 2.37 5.81
CA GLU A 165 8.68 2.65 6.39
C GLU A 165 8.74 4.05 7.03
N TYR A 166 8.24 5.06 6.30
CA TYR A 166 8.21 6.44 6.80
C TYR A 166 7.35 6.59 8.07
N CYS A 167 6.16 5.96 8.11
CA CYS A 167 5.28 5.95 9.29
C CYS A 167 5.87 5.13 10.44
N HIS A 168 6.47 3.98 10.12
CA HIS A 168 7.06 3.06 11.10
C HIS A 168 8.19 3.73 11.88
N ALA A 169 9.07 4.46 11.20
CA ALA A 169 10.14 5.23 11.83
C ALA A 169 9.61 6.29 12.84
N ARG A 170 8.35 6.71 12.69
CA ARG A 170 7.70 7.76 13.48
C ARG A 170 6.69 7.24 14.49
N LEU A 171 6.42 5.93 14.54
CA LEU A 171 5.32 5.35 15.31
C LEU A 171 5.31 5.77 16.79
N ASP A 172 6.49 5.86 17.42
CA ASP A 172 6.64 6.25 18.83
C ASP A 172 6.19 7.70 19.11
N TYR A 173 6.14 8.55 18.09
CA TYR A 173 5.71 9.96 18.20
C TYR A 173 4.24 10.15 17.84
N LEU A 174 3.55 9.09 17.40
CA LEU A 174 2.15 9.16 17.01
C LEU A 174 1.24 8.83 18.19
N GLU A 175 0.15 9.56 18.26
CA GLU A 175 -1.01 9.19 19.06
C GLU A 175 -1.98 8.35 18.24
N SER A 176 -2.79 7.54 18.90
CA SER A 176 -3.92 6.86 18.26
C SER A 176 -5.26 7.46 18.70
N GLU A 177 -6.11 7.70 17.72
CA GLU A 177 -7.49 8.17 17.87
C GLU A 177 -8.45 7.07 17.39
N SER A 178 -9.49 6.78 18.17
CA SER A 178 -10.55 5.85 17.76
C SER A 178 -11.86 6.18 18.46
N ALA A 179 -12.97 5.70 17.89
CA ALA A 179 -14.26 5.69 18.58
C ALA A 179 -14.20 4.84 19.85
N ASN A 180 -13.44 3.75 19.81
CA ASN A 180 -13.16 2.94 20.99
C ASN A 180 -12.07 3.59 21.86
N ILE A 181 -12.41 3.85 23.12
CA ILE A 181 -11.51 4.52 24.06
C ILE A 181 -10.30 3.63 24.40
N SER A 182 -10.44 2.30 24.41
CA SER A 182 -9.32 1.40 24.70
C SER A 182 -8.23 1.43 23.62
N LEU A 183 -8.59 1.81 22.39
CA LEU A 183 -7.64 1.96 21.28
C LEU A 183 -6.99 3.35 21.22
N ARG A 184 -7.28 4.25 22.17
CA ARG A 184 -6.66 5.58 22.23
C ARG A 184 -5.36 5.53 22.99
N THR A 185 -4.30 6.08 22.41
CA THR A 185 -2.98 6.03 23.02
C THR A 185 -2.23 7.34 22.84
N GLN A 186 -1.48 7.73 23.88
CA GLN A 186 -0.60 8.91 23.86
C GLN A 186 0.77 8.56 23.29
N PRO A 187 1.47 9.48 22.60
CA PRO A 187 2.81 9.23 22.05
C PRO A 187 3.77 8.69 23.12
N LEU A 188 4.63 7.76 22.72
CA LEU A 188 5.69 7.22 23.59
C LEU A 188 6.87 8.20 23.72
N LYS A 189 7.07 9.06 22.71
CA LYS A 189 8.11 10.09 22.66
C LYS A 189 7.50 11.44 22.37
N SER A 190 8.04 12.47 23.02
CA SER A 190 7.53 13.85 22.99
C SER A 190 8.46 14.84 22.29
N ASN A 191 9.65 14.44 21.84
CA ASN A 191 10.59 15.34 21.18
C ASN A 191 11.20 14.71 19.91
N MET A 192 10.89 15.29 18.74
CA MET A 192 11.47 14.90 17.46
C MET A 192 12.84 15.55 17.17
N MET A 193 13.42 16.32 18.10
CA MET A 193 14.76 16.89 17.91
C MET A 193 15.90 15.87 18.10
N ASP A 194 15.70 14.83 18.92
CA ASP A 194 16.68 13.74 19.13
C ASP A 194 16.62 12.67 18.03
N ALA A 195 15.81 12.92 17.02
CA ALA A 195 15.45 11.95 16.02
C ALA A 195 16.49 11.99 14.89
N GLY A 196 17.22 10.89 14.72
CA GLY A 196 18.32 10.78 13.76
C GLY A 196 17.91 11.01 12.28
N PRO A 197 18.87 10.93 11.33
CA PRO A 197 18.68 11.30 9.93
C PRO A 197 17.54 10.57 9.19
N SER A 198 17.03 9.45 9.72
CA SER A 198 15.84 8.73 9.22
C SER A 198 14.51 9.49 9.38
N LEU A 199 14.51 10.63 10.08
CA LEU A 199 13.33 11.41 10.41
C LEU A 199 13.24 12.76 9.69
N THR A 200 13.98 12.89 8.58
CA THR A 200 13.87 14.05 7.68
C THR A 200 12.43 14.25 7.18
N PRO A 201 11.88 15.46 7.31
CA PRO A 201 10.55 15.79 6.81
C PRO A 201 10.43 15.62 5.30
N ILE A 202 9.26 15.16 4.82
CA ILE A 202 8.95 15.06 3.38
C ILE A 202 7.89 16.10 3.02
N ARG A 203 8.14 16.88 1.97
CA ARG A 203 7.16 17.81 1.40
C ARG A 203 6.14 17.06 0.55
N SER A 204 4.90 17.54 0.49
CA SER A 204 3.77 16.97 -0.26
C SER A 204 3.98 16.93 -1.78
N ALA A 205 5.01 17.61 -2.27
CA ALA A 205 5.44 17.66 -3.67
C ALA A 205 4.31 18.11 -4.63
N PHE A 206 3.49 19.07 -4.20
CA PHE A 206 2.31 19.51 -4.96
C PHE A 206 2.67 20.15 -6.31
N ALA A 207 3.76 20.92 -6.36
CA ALA A 207 4.24 21.52 -7.60
C ALA A 207 4.72 20.45 -8.60
N GLU A 208 5.45 19.45 -8.09
CA GLU A 208 5.98 18.33 -8.88
C GLU A 208 4.85 17.45 -9.42
N LYS A 209 3.79 17.21 -8.64
CA LYS A 209 2.58 16.51 -9.12
C LYS A 209 1.97 17.23 -10.32
N ARG A 210 1.84 18.56 -10.27
CA ARG A 210 1.32 19.35 -11.40
C ARG A 210 2.18 19.24 -12.65
N VAL A 211 3.51 19.14 -12.49
CA VAL A 211 4.42 18.91 -13.62
C VAL A 211 4.16 17.54 -14.26
N ILE A 212 3.98 16.50 -13.44
CA ILE A 212 3.68 15.14 -13.93
C ILE A 212 2.31 15.11 -14.63
N GLU A 213 1.28 15.69 -14.02
CA GLU A 213 -0.06 15.79 -14.62
C GLU A 213 -0.02 16.49 -15.97
N SER A 214 0.66 17.64 -16.05
CA SER A 214 0.82 18.40 -17.29
C SER A 214 1.60 17.62 -18.36
N PHE A 215 2.61 16.85 -17.95
CA PHE A 215 3.38 16.01 -18.87
C PHE A 215 2.53 14.86 -19.44
N ILE A 216 1.79 14.15 -18.59
CA ILE A 216 0.88 13.07 -19.02
C ILE A 216 -0.23 13.62 -19.92
N ALA A 217 -0.81 14.78 -19.57
CA ALA A 217 -1.86 15.43 -20.37
C ALA A 217 -1.38 15.73 -21.80
N LYS A 218 -0.13 16.19 -21.96
CA LYS A 218 0.47 16.38 -23.29
C LYS A 218 0.59 15.08 -24.06
N LEU A 219 1.02 13.99 -23.41
CA LEU A 219 1.16 12.67 -24.04
C LEU A 219 -0.20 12.03 -24.40
N ALA A 220 -1.26 12.33 -23.64
CA ALA A 220 -2.59 11.79 -23.84
C ALA A 220 -3.43 12.59 -24.85
N THR A 221 -3.00 13.79 -25.22
CA THR A 221 -3.72 14.64 -26.19
C THR A 221 -3.65 14.03 -27.59
N SER A 222 -4.80 13.94 -28.27
CA SER A 222 -4.88 13.43 -29.63
C SER A 222 -4.11 14.30 -30.61
N GLU A 223 -3.36 13.67 -31.53
CA GLU A 223 -2.70 14.37 -32.64
C GLU A 223 -3.68 14.76 -33.77
N GLN A 224 -4.94 14.29 -33.70
CA GLN A 224 -5.94 14.59 -34.71
C GLN A 224 -6.47 16.03 -34.59
N ALA A 225 -6.47 16.75 -35.71
CA ALA A 225 -6.98 18.11 -35.77
C ALA A 225 -8.46 18.20 -35.35
N GLY A 226 -8.77 19.17 -34.48
CA GLY A 226 -10.14 19.45 -34.02
C GLY A 226 -10.60 18.67 -32.78
N GLN A 227 -9.79 17.71 -32.28
CA GLN A 227 -10.07 17.05 -31.01
C GLN A 227 -9.66 17.95 -29.82
N PRO A 228 -10.39 17.92 -28.69
CA PRO A 228 -10.04 18.71 -27.51
C PRO A 228 -8.73 18.21 -26.89
N CYS A 229 -7.89 19.14 -26.43
CA CYS A 229 -6.68 18.80 -25.70
C CYS A 229 -7.01 18.31 -24.29
N VAL A 230 -6.26 17.32 -23.82
CA VAL A 230 -6.31 16.89 -22.42
C VAL A 230 -5.56 17.92 -21.57
N SER A 231 -6.20 18.39 -20.50
CA SER A 231 -5.61 19.30 -19.53
C SER A 231 -5.01 18.53 -18.36
N PHE A 232 -4.10 19.17 -17.61
CA PHE A 232 -3.60 18.60 -16.35
C PHE A 232 -4.74 18.32 -15.35
N ARG A 233 -5.87 19.04 -15.46
CA ARG A 233 -7.07 18.83 -14.62
C ARG A 233 -7.80 17.53 -14.95
N ASP A 234 -7.54 16.94 -16.11
CA ASP A 234 -8.13 15.68 -16.55
C ASP A 234 -7.25 14.47 -16.18
N VAL A 235 -6.08 14.72 -15.58
CA VAL A 235 -5.13 13.69 -15.16
C VAL A 235 -5.18 13.52 -13.65
N PHE A 236 -5.50 12.30 -13.21
CA PHE A 236 -5.57 11.95 -11.78
C PHE A 236 -4.41 11.01 -11.42
N LEU A 237 -3.55 11.46 -10.51
CA LEU A 237 -2.40 10.66 -10.05
C LEU A 237 -2.77 9.77 -8.86
N TYR A 238 -2.36 8.50 -8.94
CA TYR A 238 -2.52 7.51 -7.87
C TYR A 238 -1.16 6.91 -7.49
N SER A 239 -1.02 6.52 -6.23
CA SER A 239 0.23 5.94 -5.72
C SER A 239 0.49 4.51 -6.20
N LYS A 240 -0.55 3.79 -6.64
CA LYS A 240 -0.50 2.41 -7.17
C LYS A 240 -1.44 2.25 -8.37
N GLY A 241 -1.09 1.37 -9.29
CA GLY A 241 -1.93 1.03 -10.45
C GLY A 241 -3.32 0.51 -10.04
N MET A 242 -3.39 -0.46 -9.13
CA MET A 242 -4.68 -0.99 -8.67
C MET A 242 -5.56 0.06 -8.00
N SER A 243 -4.98 1.00 -7.26
CA SER A 243 -5.77 2.10 -6.68
C SER A 243 -6.35 3.03 -7.74
N ALA A 244 -5.65 3.22 -8.87
CA ALA A 244 -6.19 3.97 -10.01
C ALA A 244 -7.37 3.22 -10.65
N VAL A 245 -7.16 1.94 -10.97
CA VAL A 245 -8.19 1.07 -11.58
C VAL A 245 -9.42 0.99 -10.69
N SER A 246 -9.24 0.72 -9.40
CA SER A 246 -10.33 0.63 -8.42
C SER A 246 -11.06 1.97 -8.24
N ALA A 247 -10.34 3.09 -8.24
CA ALA A 247 -10.97 4.41 -8.14
C ALA A 247 -11.85 4.71 -9.35
N VAL A 248 -11.36 4.43 -10.57
CA VAL A 248 -12.14 4.60 -11.80
C VAL A 248 -13.36 3.66 -11.80
N ALA A 249 -13.17 2.39 -11.45
CA ALA A 249 -14.26 1.42 -11.37
C ALA A 249 -15.37 1.88 -10.41
N ARG A 250 -15.01 2.38 -9.22
CA ARG A 250 -15.98 2.94 -8.26
C ARG A 250 -16.66 4.20 -8.77
N ALA A 251 -15.92 5.09 -9.42
CA ALA A 251 -16.49 6.30 -10.01
C ALA A 251 -17.52 5.97 -11.09
N LEU A 252 -17.19 5.04 -12.00
CA LEU A 252 -18.11 4.58 -13.04
C LEU A 252 -19.34 3.87 -12.46
N ALA A 253 -19.15 2.99 -11.48
CA ALA A 253 -20.26 2.31 -10.81
C ALA A 253 -21.21 3.29 -10.10
N SER A 254 -20.70 4.44 -9.63
CA SER A 254 -21.55 5.46 -8.99
C SER A 254 -22.42 6.27 -9.96
N LEU A 255 -22.19 6.16 -11.27
CA LEU A 255 -22.94 6.89 -12.29
C LEU A 255 -24.26 6.20 -12.70
N SER A 256 -24.42 4.90 -12.42
CA SER A 256 -25.66 4.16 -12.72
C SER A 256 -25.80 2.92 -11.84
N ASP A 257 -26.97 2.74 -11.23
CA ASP A 257 -27.34 1.54 -10.47
C ASP A 257 -27.49 0.29 -11.37
N LYS A 258 -27.64 0.50 -12.68
CA LYS A 258 -27.66 -0.54 -13.72
C LYS A 258 -26.51 -0.28 -14.68
N SER A 259 -25.37 -0.89 -14.43
CA SER A 259 -24.21 -0.79 -15.31
C SER A 259 -24.08 -2.05 -16.15
N ASP A 260 -24.31 -1.93 -17.46
CA ASP A 260 -23.93 -2.95 -18.45
C ASP A 260 -22.42 -2.91 -18.77
N ALA A 261 -21.68 -1.96 -18.18
CA ALA A 261 -20.26 -1.78 -18.40
C ALA A 261 -19.45 -2.63 -17.41
N VAL A 262 -18.65 -3.55 -17.96
CA VAL A 262 -17.61 -4.28 -17.23
C VAL A 262 -16.27 -3.58 -17.48
N ALA A 263 -15.70 -2.98 -16.44
CA ALA A 263 -14.36 -2.40 -16.50
C ALA A 263 -13.32 -3.48 -16.14
N TYR A 264 -12.48 -3.87 -17.10
CA TYR A 264 -11.31 -4.71 -16.85
C TYR A 264 -10.05 -3.83 -16.76
N GLY A 265 -9.21 -4.09 -15.75
CA GLY A 265 -7.93 -3.42 -15.54
C GLY A 265 -6.98 -4.26 -14.68
#